data_AF-A0A383F2C8-F1
#
_entry.id   AF-A0A383F2C8-F1
#
_cell.length_a   1.000
_cell.length_b   1.000
_cell.length_c   1.000
_cell.angle_alpha   90.00
_cell.angle_beta   90.00
_cell.angle_gamma   90.00
#
_symmetry.space_group_name_H-M   'P 1'
#
loop_
_entity.id
_entity.type
_entity.pdbx_description
1 polymer ?
#
loop_
_entity_poly.entity_id
_entity_poly.type
_entity_poly.pdbx_seq_one_letter_code
_entity_poly.pdbx_strand_id
1 'polypeptide(L)'
;MTSNNITHYISNYRKVFILLLIGTALTVWASYIEFNVQDSIAGAIFVGLTIAIIKGYLVAANFMHLNSEKKMIYWILLLTVFFLTLLLFIPVLWDLNNLGYK
;
A
#
# COMPACT_ATOMS: atom_id res chain seq x y z
N MET A 1 -1.01 -29.37 -30.79
CA MET A 1 -1.82 -29.21 -29.56
C MET A 1 -1.11 -28.25 -28.58
N THR A 2 -1.01 -26.95 -28.89
CA THR A 2 -0.17 -25.99 -28.13
C THR A 2 -0.76 -24.57 -28.05
N SER A 3 -2.06 -24.44 -27.82
CA SER A 3 -2.73 -23.12 -27.72
C SER A 3 -3.46 -22.89 -26.40
N ASN A 4 -3.68 -23.93 -25.60
CA ASN A 4 -4.57 -23.87 -24.42
C ASN A 4 -3.85 -23.56 -23.08
N ASN A 5 -2.52 -23.43 -23.07
CA ASN A 5 -1.74 -23.26 -21.82
C ASN A 5 -1.27 -21.83 -21.54
N ILE A 6 -1.39 -20.90 -22.50
CA ILE A 6 -0.94 -19.50 -22.37
C ILE A 6 -2.01 -18.59 -21.75
N THR A 7 -3.29 -18.90 -21.96
CA THR A 7 -4.42 -18.07 -21.53
C THR A 7 -4.62 -18.04 -20.01
N HIS A 8 -4.20 -19.08 -19.29
CA HIS A 8 -4.34 -19.15 -17.83
C HIS A 8 -3.38 -18.21 -17.09
N TYR A 9 -2.14 -18.04 -17.57
CA TYR A 9 -1.16 -17.11 -16.96
C TYR A 9 -1.56 -15.64 -17.15
N ILE A 10 -2.10 -15.30 -18.32
CA ILE A 10 -2.53 -13.94 -18.67
C ILE A 10 -3.79 -13.52 -17.89
N SER A 11 -4.66 -14.49 -17.56
CA SER A 11 -5.89 -14.25 -16.81
C SER A 11 -5.64 -13.71 -15.40
N ASN A 12 -4.61 -14.20 -14.71
CA ASN A 12 -4.29 -13.77 -13.35
C ASN A 12 -3.79 -12.32 -13.31
N TYR A 13 -2.91 -11.94 -14.25
CA TYR A 13 -2.42 -10.56 -14.38
C TYR A 13 -3.54 -9.56 -14.65
N ARG A 14 -4.52 -9.93 -15.48
CA ARG A 14 -5.66 -9.07 -15.83
C ARG A 14 -6.61 -8.84 -14.65
N LYS A 15 -6.87 -9.86 -13.83
CA LYS A 15 -7.70 -9.71 -12.60
C LYS A 15 -7.11 -8.69 -11.64
N VAL A 16 -5.79 -8.65 -11.56
CA VAL A 16 -5.07 -7.75 -10.65
C VAL A 16 -5.03 -6.33 -11.18
N PHE A 17 -4.80 -6.18 -12.49
CA PHE A 17 -4.92 -4.88 -13.14
C PHE A 17 -6.30 -4.26 -12.89
N ILE A 18 -7.36 -5.06 -12.99
CA ILE A 18 -8.73 -4.63 -12.67
C ILE A 18 -8.88 -4.28 -11.19
N LEU A 19 -8.32 -5.08 -10.27
CA LEU A 19 -8.39 -4.79 -8.83
C LEU A 19 -7.66 -3.50 -8.45
N LEU A 20 -6.55 -3.17 -9.13
CA LEU A 20 -5.83 -1.91 -8.96
C LEU A 20 -6.60 -0.71 -9.54
N LEU A 21 -7.28 -0.91 -10.67
CA LEU A 21 -8.15 0.10 -11.25
C LEU A 21 -9.30 0.41 -10.29
N ILE A 22 -9.94 -0.63 -9.73
CA ILE A 22 -10.98 -0.50 -8.70
C ILE A 22 -10.44 0.22 -7.46
N GLY A 23 -9.27 -0.16 -6.95
CA GLY A 23 -8.64 0.53 -5.83
C GLY A 23 -8.36 2.01 -6.14
N THR A 24 -8.09 2.36 -7.40
CA THR A 24 -7.88 3.76 -7.82
C THR A 24 -9.19 4.54 -7.86
N ALA A 25 -10.23 3.94 -8.42
CA ALA A 25 -11.57 4.52 -8.40
C ALA A 25 -12.02 4.74 -6.95
N LEU A 26 -11.78 3.77 -6.05
CA LEU A 26 -12.07 3.89 -4.62
C LEU A 26 -11.29 4.99 -3.93
N THR A 27 -9.99 5.19 -4.22
CA THR A 27 -9.23 6.31 -3.64
C THR A 27 -9.76 7.67 -4.11
N VAL A 28 -10.14 7.77 -5.38
CA VAL A 28 -10.69 9.00 -5.95
C VAL A 28 -12.08 9.27 -5.36
N TRP A 29 -12.93 8.24 -5.26
CA TRP A 29 -14.23 8.33 -4.59
C TRP A 29 -14.12 8.68 -3.11
N ALA A 30 -13.20 8.06 -2.38
CA ALA A 30 -12.94 8.40 -0.98
C ALA A 30 -12.45 9.85 -0.83
N SER A 31 -11.67 10.37 -1.80
CA SER A 31 -11.27 11.78 -1.83
C SER A 31 -12.43 12.74 -2.14
N TYR A 32 -13.48 12.29 -2.81
CA TYR A 32 -14.69 13.08 -3.03
C TYR A 32 -15.64 13.09 -1.83
N ILE A 33 -15.53 12.11 -0.92
CA ILE A 33 -16.21 12.15 0.37
C ILE A 33 -15.39 13.04 1.30
N GLU A 34 -15.61 14.35 1.20
CA GLU A 34 -15.18 15.31 2.21
C GLU A 34 -15.99 15.06 3.49
N PHE A 35 -15.44 14.21 4.37
CA PHE A 35 -15.90 14.16 5.76
C PHE A 35 -15.69 15.57 6.36
N ASN A 36 -16.80 16.24 6.60
CA ASN A 36 -16.94 17.62 7.09
C ASN A 36 -15.75 18.10 7.94
N VAL A 37 -15.11 19.18 7.48
CA VAL A 37 -13.71 19.61 7.70
C VAL A 37 -13.42 20.17 9.11
N GLN A 38 -14.15 19.78 10.17
CA GLN A 38 -13.91 20.31 11.52
C GLN A 38 -13.67 19.27 12.63
N ASP A 39 -14.15 18.03 12.52
CA ASP A 39 -13.99 17.01 13.60
C ASP A 39 -13.35 15.67 13.16
N SER A 40 -13.18 15.41 11.85
CA SER A 40 -12.85 14.07 11.34
C SER A 40 -11.62 13.97 10.43
N ILE A 41 -10.67 14.89 10.55
CA ILE A 41 -9.37 14.82 9.85
C ILE A 41 -8.67 13.48 10.09
N ALA A 42 -8.71 12.95 11.32
CA ALA A 42 -8.14 11.65 11.65
C ALA A 42 -8.83 10.49 10.90
N GLY A 43 -10.16 10.56 10.71
CA GLY A 43 -10.93 9.54 10.00
C GLY A 43 -10.62 9.49 8.51
N ALA A 44 -10.53 10.66 7.86
CA ALA A 44 -10.15 10.75 6.45
C ALA A 44 -8.73 10.23 6.20
N ILE A 45 -7.77 10.59 7.07
CA ILE A 45 -6.40 10.09 6.99
C ILE A 45 -6.37 8.56 7.16
N PHE A 46 -7.08 8.02 8.15
CA PHE A 46 -7.13 6.57 8.40
C PHE A 46 -7.68 5.77 7.20
N VAL A 47 -8.78 6.25 6.60
CA VAL A 47 -9.36 5.62 5.40
C VAL A 47 -8.40 5.72 4.22
N GLY A 48 -7.80 6.90 3.98
CA GLY A 48 -6.82 7.09 2.91
C GLY A 48 -5.61 6.17 3.07
N LEU A 49 -5.06 6.06 4.28
CA LEU A 49 -3.92 5.20 4.59
C LEU A 49 -4.26 3.72 4.39
N THR A 50 -5.46 3.30 4.81
CA THR A 50 -5.93 1.92 4.65
C THR A 50 -6.02 1.55 3.17
N ILE A 51 -6.62 2.40 2.34
CA ILE A 51 -6.72 2.14 0.89
C ILE A 51 -5.33 2.15 0.25
N ALA A 52 -4.44 3.05 0.68
CA ALA A 52 -3.06 3.11 0.19
C ALA A 52 -2.28 1.83 0.50
N ILE A 53 -2.40 1.27 1.72
CA ILE A 53 -1.78 0.00 2.11
C ILE A 53 -2.29 -1.15 1.23
N ILE A 54 -3.60 -1.25 1.05
CA ILE A 54 -4.22 -2.31 0.24
C ILE A 54 -3.72 -2.25 -1.21
N LYS A 55 -3.68 -1.04 -1.81
CA LYS A 55 -3.14 -0.84 -3.15
C LYS A 55 -1.67 -1.23 -3.25
N GLY A 56 -0.85 -0.75 -2.32
CA GLY A 56 0.59 -1.02 -2.28
C GLY A 56 0.89 -2.52 -2.14
N TYR A 57 0.16 -3.20 -1.26
CA TYR A 57 0.25 -4.66 -1.10
C TYR A 57 -0.10 -5.39 -2.40
N LEU A 58 -1.16 -4.96 -3.09
CA LEU A 58 -1.56 -5.57 -4.35
C LEU A 58 -0.53 -5.40 -5.47
N VAL A 59 0.09 -4.22 -5.56
CA VAL A 59 1.20 -3.96 -6.49
C VAL A 59 2.39 -4.86 -6.14
N ALA A 60 2.78 -4.94 -4.86
CA ALA A 60 3.91 -5.75 -4.41
C ALA A 60 3.68 -7.25 -4.60
N ALA A 61 2.45 -7.74 -4.41
CA ALA A 61 2.12 -9.15 -4.53
C ALA A 61 2.00 -9.64 -5.99
N ASN A 62 1.66 -8.76 -6.95
CA ASN A 62 1.39 -9.17 -8.34
C ASN A 62 2.28 -8.56 -9.41
N PHE A 63 2.73 -7.31 -9.28
CA PHE A 63 3.60 -6.69 -10.27
C PHE A 63 5.07 -7.04 -10.05
N MET A 64 5.49 -7.09 -8.79
CA MET A 64 6.71 -7.81 -8.42
C MET A 64 6.33 -9.28 -8.27
N HIS A 65 7.00 -10.15 -9.00
CA HIS A 65 6.79 -11.60 -9.10
C HIS A 65 7.04 -12.38 -7.77
N LEU A 66 6.56 -11.89 -6.63
CA LEU A 66 6.80 -12.47 -5.30
C LEU A 66 6.16 -13.85 -5.12
N ASN A 67 5.04 -14.10 -5.82
CA ASN A 67 4.31 -15.34 -5.70
C ASN A 67 4.93 -16.51 -6.50
N SER A 68 5.90 -16.24 -7.37
CA SER A 68 6.38 -17.25 -8.32
C SER A 68 7.89 -17.46 -8.37
N GLU A 69 8.74 -16.68 -7.69
CA GLU A 69 10.09 -17.12 -7.23
C GLU A 69 10.89 -16.01 -6.50
N LYS A 70 11.76 -16.43 -5.57
CA LYS A 70 12.77 -15.66 -4.77
C LYS A 70 12.27 -15.01 -3.45
N LYS A 71 12.35 -15.79 -2.34
CA LYS A 71 12.27 -15.32 -0.93
C LYS A 71 13.16 -14.10 -0.62
N MET A 72 14.26 -13.90 -1.35
CA MET A 72 15.21 -12.81 -1.14
C MET A 72 14.60 -11.41 -1.31
N ILE A 73 13.60 -11.24 -2.19
CA ILE A 73 12.98 -9.93 -2.43
C ILE A 73 12.09 -9.52 -1.24
N TYR A 74 11.40 -10.46 -0.60
CA TYR A 74 10.64 -10.17 0.63
C TYR A 74 11.54 -9.66 1.75
N TRP A 75 12.75 -10.23 1.88
CA TRP A 75 13.72 -9.80 2.89
C TRP A 75 14.22 -8.38 2.67
N ILE A 76 14.57 -8.01 1.43
CA ILE A 76 15.04 -6.64 1.15
C ILE A 76 13.90 -5.63 1.30
N LEU A 77 12.68 -5.99 0.91
CA LEU A 77 11.51 -5.13 1.04
C LEU A 77 11.17 -4.88 2.52
N LEU A 78 11.20 -5.93 3.34
CA LEU A 78 11.01 -5.83 4.79
C LEU A 78 12.12 -5.00 5.45
N LEU A 79 13.37 -5.16 5.03
CA LEU A 79 14.48 -4.32 5.49
C LEU A 79 14.25 -2.83 5.13
N THR A 80 13.75 -2.56 3.92
CA THR A 80 13.46 -1.19 3.47
C THR A 80 12.34 -0.55 4.29
N VAL A 81 11.25 -1.30 4.56
CA VAL A 81 10.14 -0.86 5.41
C VAL A 81 10.62 -0.63 6.85
N PHE A 82 11.50 -1.48 7.37
CA PHE A 82 12.10 -1.30 8.70
C PHE A 82 12.87 0.02 8.80
N PHE A 83 13.77 0.30 7.84
CA PHE A 83 14.50 1.56 7.79
C PHE A 83 13.58 2.78 7.63
N LEU A 84 12.56 2.68 6.77
CA LEU A 84 11.57 3.75 6.57
C LEU A 84 10.79 4.03 7.86
N THR A 85 10.41 2.98 8.58
CA THR A 85 9.71 3.07 9.86
C THR A 85 10.60 3.80 10.88
N LEU A 86 11.85 3.36 11.06
CA LEU A 86 12.80 4.04 11.94
C LEU A 86 12.97 5.52 11.59
N LEU A 87 13.12 5.85 10.31
CA LEU A 87 13.29 7.23 9.84
C LEU A 87 12.05 8.09 10.14
N LEU A 88 10.84 7.53 9.99
CA LEU A 88 9.59 8.24 10.33
C LEU A 88 9.42 8.45 11.84
N PHE A 89 9.88 7.52 12.67
CA PHE A 89 9.73 7.62 14.13
C PHE A 89 10.74 8.58 14.79
N ILE A 90 11.92 8.83 14.20
CA ILE A 90 12.92 9.77 14.73
C ILE A 90 12.34 11.17 15.02
N PRO A 91 11.68 11.87 14.08
CA PRO A 91 11.10 13.19 14.35
C PRO A 91 9.97 13.15 15.38
N VAL A 92 9.19 12.07 15.43
CA VAL A 92 8.13 11.89 16.43
C VAL A 92 8.72 11.77 17.84
N LEU A 93 9.78 10.96 18.01
CA LEU A 93 10.48 10.79 19.27
C LEU A 93 11.20 12.08 19.70
N TRP A 94 11.75 12.81 18.75
CA TRP A 94 12.41 14.10 19.01
C TRP A 94 11.41 15.16 19.50
N ASP A 95 10.23 15.24 18.89
CA ASP A 95 9.16 16.14 19.33
C ASP A 95 8.65 15.77 20.74
N LEU A 96 8.45 14.47 21.00
CA LEU A 96 8.10 13.97 22.35
C LEU A 96 9.13 14.36 23.42
N ASN A 97 10.42 14.27 23.08
CA ASN A 97 11.51 14.62 23.99
C ASN A 97 11.60 16.14 24.22
N ASN A 98 11.33 16.95 23.19
CA ASN A 98 11.30 18.42 23.32
C ASN A 98 10.09 18.91 24.15
N LEU A 99 8.96 18.20 24.11
CA LEU A 99 7.77 18.50 24.92
C LEU A 99 7.98 18.20 26.42
N GLY A 100 8.80 17.20 26.76
CA GLY A 100 9.16 16.89 28.15
C GLY A 100 10.10 17.90 28.81
N TYR A 101 10.65 18.85 28.05
CA TYR A 101 11.56 19.89 28.51
C TYR A 101 10.88 21.27 28.70
N LYS A 102 9.56 21.36 28.58
CA LYS A 102 8.75 22.56 28.88
C LYS A 102 7.93 22.37 30.15
#